data_AF-A0A1I8BVD6-F1
#
_entry.id   AF-A0A1I8BVD6-F1
#
_cell.length_a   1.000
_cell.length_b   1.000
_cell.length_c   1.000
_cell.angle_alpha   90.00
_cell.angle_beta   90.00
_cell.angle_gamma   90.00
#
_symmetry.space_group_name_H-M   'P 1'
#
loop_
_entity.id
_entity.type
_entity.pdbx_description
1 polymer ?
#
loop_
_entity_poly.entity_id
_entity_poly.type
_entity_poly.pdbx_seq_one_letter_code
_entity_poly.pdbx_strand_id
1 'polypeptide(L)'
;MNIFTLPQTEESAIHFLKSKWILPTNKICVNGHEMKLSIGKQVRWRCGKSTCRSETALRVGTWLEGSRIPYVTIVRFIYAWSFEYTSGDFCERELQLDPHTTVDWNNYLRCICLRCNLLLPQM
;
A
#
# COMPACT_ATOMS: atom_id res chain seq x y z
N MET A 1 -16.54 2.80 -6.64
CA MET A 1 -15.46 2.14 -7.41
C MET A 1 -15.99 0.79 -7.86
N ASN A 2 -15.75 0.39 -9.09
CA ASN A 2 -16.10 -0.96 -9.56
C ASN A 2 -14.83 -1.70 -9.98
N ILE A 3 -14.93 -3.02 -10.13
CA ILE A 3 -13.80 -3.89 -10.46
C ILE A 3 -13.06 -3.48 -11.76
N PHE A 4 -13.78 -2.95 -12.75
CA PHE A 4 -13.21 -2.53 -14.03
C PHE A 4 -12.40 -1.24 -13.95
N THR A 5 -12.70 -0.39 -12.97
CA THR A 5 -11.97 0.87 -12.72
C THR A 5 -10.75 0.70 -11.82
N LEU A 6 -10.44 -0.52 -11.38
CA LEU A 6 -9.28 -0.77 -10.53
C LEU A 6 -7.96 -0.55 -11.30
N PRO A 7 -6.92 -0.06 -10.62
CA PRO A 7 -5.59 0.06 -11.20
C PRO A 7 -5.09 -1.26 -11.80
N GLN A 8 -4.51 -1.18 -13.00
CA GLN A 8 -3.97 -2.33 -13.72
C GLN A 8 -2.44 -2.40 -13.70
N THR A 9 -1.78 -1.33 -13.25
CA THR A 9 -0.32 -1.22 -13.19
C THR A 9 0.13 -0.78 -11.80
N GLU A 10 1.37 -1.15 -11.42
CA GLU A 10 1.93 -0.73 -10.13
C GLU A 10 1.95 0.79 -9.98
N GLU A 11 2.27 1.52 -11.04
CA GLU A 11 2.26 2.98 -11.04
C GLU A 11 0.86 3.55 -10.79
N SER A 12 -0.17 3.07 -11.51
CA SER A 12 -1.55 3.51 -11.29
C SER A 12 -2.04 3.14 -9.89
N ALA A 13 -1.64 1.98 -9.34
CA ALA A 13 -1.97 1.58 -7.98
C ALA A 13 -1.30 2.48 -6.94
N ILE A 14 -0.03 2.86 -7.14
CA ILE A 14 0.67 3.81 -6.29
C ILE A 14 -0.04 5.18 -6.30
N HIS A 15 -0.39 5.69 -7.48
CA HIS A 15 -1.14 6.94 -7.60
C HIS A 15 -2.50 6.86 -6.90
N PHE A 16 -3.20 5.75 -7.07
CA PHE A 16 -4.47 5.51 -6.39
C PHE A 16 -4.31 5.54 -4.86
N LEU A 17 -3.36 4.78 -4.31
CA LEU A 17 -3.10 4.72 -2.87
C LEU A 17 -2.63 6.07 -2.30
N LYS A 18 -1.88 6.87 -3.08
CA LYS A 18 -1.54 8.26 -2.74
C LYS A 18 -2.78 9.16 -2.67
N SER A 19 -3.70 9.05 -3.63
CA SER A 19 -4.95 9.84 -3.62
C SER A 19 -5.87 9.49 -2.44
N LYS A 20 -5.66 8.31 -1.83
CA LYS A 20 -6.35 7.86 -0.62
C LYS A 20 -5.55 8.07 0.66
N TRP A 21 -4.41 8.78 0.60
CA TRP A 21 -3.54 9.05 1.74
C TRP A 21 -2.99 7.80 2.45
N ILE A 22 -3.03 6.64 1.79
CA ILE A 22 -2.44 5.40 2.30
C ILE A 22 -0.92 5.43 2.10
N LEU A 23 -0.48 5.98 0.97
CA LEU A 23 0.93 6.21 0.67
C LEU A 23 1.26 7.70 0.74
N PRO A 24 2.46 8.07 1.23
CA PRO A 24 2.88 9.46 1.30
C PRO A 24 3.03 10.05 -0.11
N THR A 25 2.63 11.31 -0.27
CA THR A 25 2.75 12.06 -1.53
C THR A 25 4.11 12.74 -1.66
N ASN A 26 4.73 13.10 -0.52
CA ASN A 26 6.05 13.70 -0.39
C ASN A 26 6.87 12.98 0.69
N LYS A 27 8.20 13.16 0.67
CA LYS A 27 9.09 12.65 1.73
C LYS A 27 10.34 13.52 1.86
N ILE A 28 10.77 13.70 3.10
CA ILE A 28 12.00 14.41 3.45
C ILE A 28 13.00 13.39 4.01
N CYS A 29 14.26 13.46 3.63
CA CYS A 29 15.29 12.58 4.16
C CYS A 29 15.76 13.03 5.55
N VAL A 30 16.55 12.20 6.23
CA VAL A 30 17.10 12.50 7.56
C VAL A 30 17.95 13.78 7.63
N ASN A 31 18.43 14.27 6.48
CA ASN A 31 19.21 15.51 6.36
C ASN A 31 18.34 16.73 5.95
N GLY A 32 17.01 16.61 5.93
CA GLY A 32 16.11 17.73 5.62
C GLY A 32 15.89 18.01 4.13
N HIS A 33 16.38 17.16 3.22
CA HIS A 33 16.20 17.35 1.78
C HIS A 33 14.92 16.67 1.25
N GLU A 34 14.26 17.31 0.29
CA GLU A 34 13.19 16.67 -0.47
C GLU A 34 13.68 15.45 -1.24
N MET A 35 12.88 14.39 -1.21
CA MET A 35 13.14 13.14 -1.93
C MET A 35 12.24 13.02 -3.16
N LYS A 36 12.77 12.42 -4.21
CA LYS A 36 12.00 12.06 -5.41
C LYS A 36 11.59 10.60 -5.35
N LEU A 37 10.36 10.30 -5.72
CA LEU A 37 9.91 8.93 -5.89
C LEU A 37 10.49 8.38 -7.19
N SER A 38 11.12 7.21 -7.10
CA SER A 38 11.54 6.44 -8.26
C SER A 38 10.68 5.19 -8.36
N ILE A 39 10.00 5.05 -9.50
CA ILE A 39 9.22 3.86 -9.87
C ILE A 39 10.03 3.13 -10.94
N GLY A 40 10.39 1.88 -10.66
CA GLY A 40 11.23 1.04 -11.53
C GLY A 40 11.24 -0.38 -10.95
N LYS A 41 12.37 -1.09 -11.05
CA LYS A 41 12.51 -2.42 -10.40
C LYS A 41 12.20 -2.39 -8.89
N GLN A 42 12.47 -1.28 -8.24
CA GLN A 42 12.12 -1.03 -6.84
C GLN A 42 11.46 0.33 -6.72
N VAL A 43 10.40 0.40 -5.93
CA VAL A 43 9.66 1.62 -5.65
C VAL A 43 10.20 2.24 -4.36
N ARG A 44 11.01 3.30 -4.52
CA ARG A 44 11.73 3.93 -3.40
C ARG A 44 11.80 5.44 -3.53
N TRP A 45 11.82 6.10 -2.38
CA TRP A 45 12.21 7.49 -2.25
C TRP A 45 13.73 7.58 -2.30
N ARG A 46 14.26 8.49 -3.11
CA ARG A 46 15.70 8.79 -3.18
C ARG A 46 15.95 10.28 -3.00
N CYS A 47 16.92 10.62 -2.16
CA CYS A 47 17.40 12.00 -2.11
C CYS A 47 18.11 12.35 -3.43
N GLY A 48 17.83 13.54 -3.96
CA GLY A 48 18.41 13.99 -5.23
C GLY A 48 19.78 14.67 -5.10
N LYS A 49 20.26 14.91 -3.87
CA LYS A 49 21.57 15.57 -3.63
C LYS A 49 22.69 14.54 -3.78
N SER A 50 23.70 14.83 -4.59
CA SER A 50 24.85 13.93 -4.83
C SER A 50 25.60 13.55 -3.55
N THR A 51 25.63 14.45 -2.56
CA THR A 51 26.24 14.24 -1.24
C THR A 51 25.35 13.46 -0.27
N CYS A 52 24.07 13.26 -0.58
CA CYS A 52 23.10 12.59 0.28
C CYS A 52 22.59 11.31 -0.40
N ARG A 53 23.06 10.16 0.07
CA ARG A 53 22.69 8.84 -0.48
C ARG A 53 21.48 8.21 0.21
N SER A 54 20.71 9.00 0.97
CA SER A 54 19.55 8.50 1.70
C SER A 54 18.48 8.00 0.74
N GLU A 55 18.03 6.78 0.99
CA GLU A 55 16.91 6.17 0.31
C GLU A 55 16.04 5.37 1.29
N THR A 56 14.77 5.20 0.94
CA THR A 56 13.82 4.46 1.76
C THR A 56 12.68 3.94 0.91
N ALA A 57 12.13 2.78 1.25
CA ALA A 57 11.00 2.23 0.52
C ALA A 57 9.77 3.15 0.65
N LEU A 58 8.89 3.12 -0.36
CA LEU A 58 7.67 3.94 -0.36
C LEU A 58 6.73 3.61 0.81
N ARG A 59 6.76 2.38 1.32
CA ARG A 59 5.91 1.87 2.40
C ARG A 59 6.32 2.29 3.81
N VAL A 60 7.58 2.71 3.99
CA VAL A 60 8.12 3.04 5.32
C VAL A 60 7.35 4.20 5.93
N GLY A 61 6.84 4.00 7.15
CA GLY A 61 6.00 4.94 7.88
C GLY A 61 4.50 4.83 7.54
N THR A 62 4.08 3.77 6.86
CA THR A 62 2.66 3.48 6.57
C THR A 62 2.29 2.11 7.12
N TRP A 63 1.01 1.79 7.21
CA TRP A 63 0.59 0.43 7.56
C TRP A 63 0.93 -0.60 6.47
N LEU A 64 1.42 -0.19 5.29
CA LEU A 64 1.94 -1.12 4.29
C LEU A 64 3.40 -1.54 4.55
N GLU A 65 4.04 -1.01 5.60
CA GLU A 65 5.42 -1.32 5.96
C GLU A 65 5.63 -2.83 6.20
N GLY A 66 6.78 -3.35 5.75
CA GLY A 66 7.10 -4.78 5.82
C GLY A 66 6.40 -5.67 4.79
N SER A 67 5.29 -5.24 4.18
CA SER A 67 4.62 -6.03 3.14
C SER A 67 5.41 -6.08 1.83
N ARG A 68 5.45 -7.29 1.24
CA ARG A 68 6.02 -7.57 -0.09
C ARG A 68 4.96 -7.72 -1.18
N ILE A 69 3.67 -7.61 -0.85
CA ILE A 69 2.58 -7.76 -1.81
C ILE A 69 2.61 -6.58 -2.79
N PRO A 70 2.51 -6.80 -4.13
CA PRO A 70 2.44 -5.73 -5.13
C PRO A 70 1.32 -4.71 -4.84
N TYR A 71 1.51 -3.44 -5.21
CA TYR A 71 0.50 -2.41 -4.93
C TYR A 71 -0.81 -2.66 -5.67
N VAL A 72 -0.77 -3.18 -6.90
CA VAL A 72 -1.98 -3.59 -7.64
C VAL A 72 -2.75 -4.64 -6.86
N THR A 73 -2.05 -5.66 -6.36
CA THR A 73 -2.66 -6.74 -5.57
C THR A 73 -3.25 -6.21 -4.27
N ILE A 74 -2.58 -5.26 -3.60
CA ILE A 74 -3.12 -4.59 -2.40
C ILE A 74 -4.44 -3.88 -2.70
N VAL A 75 -4.50 -3.10 -3.79
CA VAL A 75 -5.73 -2.38 -4.14
C VAL A 75 -6.86 -3.35 -4.46
N ARG A 76 -6.58 -4.43 -5.22
CA ARG A 76 -7.55 -5.48 -5.53
C ARG A 76 -8.00 -6.23 -4.27
N PHE A 77 -7.08 -6.52 -3.36
CA PHE A 77 -7.38 -7.17 -2.09
C PHE A 77 -8.32 -6.31 -1.23
N ILE A 78 -8.01 -5.02 -1.06
CA ILE A 78 -8.87 -4.09 -0.30
C ILE A 78 -10.27 -4.01 -0.92
N TYR A 79 -10.36 -3.96 -2.25
CA TYR A 79 -11.63 -3.98 -2.96
C TYR A 79 -12.40 -5.28 -2.66
N ALA A 80 -11.79 -6.45 -2.88
CA ALA A 80 -12.43 -7.74 -2.63
C ALA A 80 -12.85 -7.90 -1.16
N TRP A 81 -12.01 -7.44 -0.23
CA TRP A 81 -12.28 -7.46 1.20
C TRP A 81 -13.54 -6.66 1.58
N SER A 82 -13.75 -5.50 0.94
CA SER A 82 -14.93 -4.67 1.19
C SER A 82 -16.26 -5.31 0.76
N PHE A 83 -16.20 -6.38 -0.03
CA PHE A 83 -17.35 -7.18 -0.46
C PHE A 83 -17.31 -8.61 0.10
N GLU A 84 -16.46 -8.87 1.10
CA GLU A 84 -16.30 -10.18 1.74
C GLU A 84 -15.83 -11.31 0.80
N TYR A 85 -15.26 -10.95 -0.36
CA TYR A 85 -14.71 -11.88 -1.35
C TYR A 85 -13.22 -12.19 -1.09
N THR A 86 -12.87 -12.57 0.13
CA THR A 86 -11.46 -12.84 0.52
C THR A 86 -11.27 -14.21 1.17
N SER A 87 -11.93 -15.23 0.61
CA SER A 87 -11.62 -16.62 0.94
C SER A 87 -10.22 -16.99 0.43
N GLY A 88 -9.60 -18.00 1.06
CA GLY A 88 -8.28 -18.52 0.64
C GLY A 88 -8.26 -18.87 -0.85
N ASP A 89 -9.20 -19.70 -1.29
CA ASP A 89 -9.32 -20.14 -2.70
C ASP A 89 -9.50 -18.97 -3.68
N PHE A 90 -10.27 -17.95 -3.31
CA PHE A 90 -10.45 -16.76 -4.14
C PHE A 90 -9.14 -15.98 -4.26
N CYS A 91 -8.47 -15.71 -3.14
CA CYS A 91 -7.24 -14.92 -3.14
C CYS A 91 -6.07 -15.67 -3.79
N GLU A 92 -6.00 -16.99 -3.66
CA GLU A 92 -5.01 -17.81 -4.36
C GLU A 92 -5.22 -17.75 -5.87
N ARG A 93 -6.46 -17.96 -6.35
CA ARG A 93 -6.76 -17.97 -7.78
C ARG A 93 -6.69 -16.59 -8.43
N GLU A 94 -7.32 -15.59 -7.83
CA GLU A 94 -7.52 -14.28 -8.45
C GLU A 94 -6.40 -13.28 -8.14
N LEU A 95 -5.78 -13.41 -6.96
CA LEU A 95 -4.78 -12.46 -6.46
C LEU A 95 -3.38 -13.05 -6.34
N GLN A 96 -3.22 -14.36 -6.58
CA GLN A 96 -1.96 -15.09 -6.44
C GLN A 96 -1.36 -14.94 -5.04
N LEU A 97 -2.22 -14.92 -4.02
CA LEU A 97 -1.83 -14.86 -2.61
C LEU A 97 -2.00 -16.23 -1.98
N ASP A 98 -1.01 -16.69 -1.23
CA ASP A 98 -1.16 -17.91 -0.47
C ASP A 98 -2.24 -17.75 0.64
N PRO A 99 -2.86 -18.86 1.08
CA PRO A 99 -3.91 -18.81 2.09
C PRO A 99 -3.46 -18.19 3.42
N HIS A 100 -2.20 -18.36 3.83
CA HIS A 100 -1.69 -17.76 5.07
C HIS A 100 -1.60 -16.24 4.95
N THR A 101 -1.02 -15.74 3.87
CA THR A 101 -0.99 -14.30 3.55
C THR A 101 -2.40 -13.72 3.50
N THR A 102 -3.36 -14.46 2.95
CA THR A 102 -4.78 -14.04 2.89
C THR A 102 -5.38 -13.87 4.29
N VAL A 103 -5.19 -14.85 5.18
CA VAL A 103 -5.65 -14.78 6.58
C VAL A 103 -4.99 -13.61 7.31
N ASP A 104 -3.67 -13.45 7.16
CA ASP A 104 -2.93 -12.36 7.78
C ASP A 104 -3.45 -11.00 7.34
N TRP A 105 -3.68 -10.81 6.04
CA TRP A 105 -4.20 -9.56 5.49
C TRP A 105 -5.64 -9.28 5.89
N ASN A 106 -6.49 -10.30 5.95
CA ASN A 106 -7.85 -10.18 6.47
C ASN A 106 -7.85 -9.69 7.92
N ASN A 107 -7.02 -10.28 8.77
CA ASN A 107 -6.88 -9.86 10.16
C ASN A 107 -6.27 -8.45 10.27
N TYR A 108 -5.30 -8.14 9.42
CA TYR A 108 -4.63 -6.85 9.43
C TYR A 108 -5.56 -5.70 9.04
N LEU A 109 -6.39 -5.86 8.00
CA LEU A 109 -7.40 -4.87 7.63
C LEU A 109 -8.44 -4.67 8.73
N ARG A 110 -8.90 -5.74 9.41
CA ARG A 110 -9.78 -5.60 10.59
C ARG A 110 -9.12 -4.76 11.68
N CYS A 111 -7.85 -5.02 12.00
CA CYS A 111 -7.12 -4.25 13.00
C CYS A 111 -6.92 -2.78 12.58
N ILE A 112 -6.75 -2.49 11.29
CA ILE A 112 -6.66 -1.12 10.78
C ILE A 112 -8.01 -0.40 10.90
N CYS A 113 -9.10 -1.03 10.46
CA CYS A 113 -10.45 -0.47 10.59
C CYS A 113 -10.82 -0.20 12.06
N LEU A 114 -10.49 -1.11 12.97
CA LEU A 114 -10.68 -0.91 14.41
C LEU A 114 -9.85 0.27 14.93
N ARG A 115 -8.57 0.36 14.56
CA ARG A 115 -7.71 1.49 14.96
C ARG A 115 -8.19 2.83 14.39
N CYS A 116 -8.66 2.87 13.15
CA CYS A 116 -9.25 4.06 12.56
C CYS A 116 -10.55 4.47 13.25
N ASN A 117 -11.42 3.50 13.57
CA ASN A 117 -12.67 3.78 14.32
C ASN A 117 -12.42 4.25 15.76
N LEU A 118 -11.31 3.82 16.38
CA LEU A 118 -10.91 4.31 17.71
C LEU A 118 -10.23 5.69 17.67
N LEU A 119 -9.83 6.18 16.49
CA LEU A 119 -9.16 7.47 16.30
C LEU A 119 -10.07 8.55 15.68
N LEU A 120 -11.29 8.21 15.31
CA LEU A 120 -12.33 9.19 14.94
C LEU A 120 -13.23 9.41 16.16
N PRO A 121 -13.22 10.59 16.82
CA PRO A 121 -14.37 10.96 17.63
C PRO A 121 -15.58 10.95 16.70
N GLN A 122 -16.65 10.29 17.13
CA GLN A 122 -17.95 10.28 16.46
C GLN A 122 -18.25 11.71 15.98
N MET A 123 -18.28 11.89 14.66
CA MET A 123 -18.74 13.14 14.05
C MET A 123 -20.22 13.36 14.35
#